data_AF-A0A5J4PUA0-F1
#
_entry.id   AF-A0A5J4PUA0-F1
#
_cell.length_a   1.000
_cell.length_b   1.000
_cell.length_c   1.000
_cell.angle_alpha   90.00
_cell.angle_beta   90.00
_cell.angle_gamma   90.00
#
_symmetry.space_group_name_H-M   'P 1'
#
loop_
_entity.id
_entity.type
_entity.pdbx_description
1 polymer ?
#
loop_
_entity_poly.entity_id
_entity_poly.type
_entity_poly.pdbx_seq_one_letter_code
_entity_poly.pdbx_strand_id
1 'polypeptide(L)'
;MNIYKIINYIDDENYLIGIFLEILKLAKETKNYNSEFSYGTYQIDKELNTKYKSDKKANIYIYDYPKLNTKLIALETKLSKYYEGIIQPKLFEYELLK
;
A
#
# COMPACT_ATOMS: atom_id res chain seq x y z
N MET A 1 26.04 1.40 -14.62
CA MET A 1 24.67 1.73 -14.16
C MET A 1 24.42 3.21 -14.45
N ASN A 2 23.33 3.56 -15.16
CA ASN A 2 23.06 4.94 -15.59
C ASN A 2 22.53 5.79 -14.40
N ILE A 3 23.13 6.96 -14.15
CA ILE A 3 22.75 7.90 -13.06
C ILE A 3 21.26 8.26 -13.09
N TYR A 4 20.67 8.48 -14.27
CA TYR A 4 19.25 8.83 -14.40
C TYR A 4 18.34 7.69 -13.93
N LYS A 5 18.77 6.43 -14.10
CA LYS A 5 18.02 5.25 -13.64
C LYS A 5 18.04 5.14 -12.11
N ILE A 6 19.14 5.54 -11.48
CA ILE A 6 19.28 5.54 -10.01
C ILE A 6 18.40 6.63 -9.38
N ILE A 7 18.40 7.84 -9.94
CA ILE A 7 17.57 8.96 -9.45
C ILE A 7 16.08 8.58 -9.51
N ASN A 8 15.62 8.02 -10.63
CA ASN A 8 14.23 7.58 -10.77
C ASN A 8 13.83 6.53 -9.71
N TYR A 9 14.73 5.63 -9.31
CA TYR A 9 14.43 4.63 -8.27
C TYR A 9 14.25 5.26 -6.88
N ILE A 10 15.07 6.24 -6.56
CA ILE A 10 14.96 6.99 -5.31
C ILE A 10 13.62 7.74 -5.28
N ASP A 11 13.20 8.31 -6.40
CA ASP A 11 11.92 9.01 -6.51
C ASP A 11 10.74 8.04 -6.34
N ASP A 12 10.78 6.86 -6.96
CA ASP A 12 9.75 5.83 -6.80
C ASP A 12 9.67 5.30 -5.35
N GLU A 13 10.81 5.03 -4.71
CA GLU A 13 10.88 4.59 -3.31
C GLU A 13 10.35 5.65 -2.34
N ASN A 14 10.76 6.91 -2.52
CA ASN A 14 10.26 8.02 -1.72
C ASN A 14 8.75 8.19 -1.87
N TYR A 15 8.23 8.01 -3.08
CA TYR A 15 6.79 8.07 -3.35
C TYR A 15 6.03 6.93 -2.64
N LEU A 16 6.54 5.70 -2.68
CA LEU A 16 5.97 4.56 -1.96
C LEU A 16 5.95 4.79 -0.45
N ILE A 17 7.07 5.26 0.12
CA ILE A 17 7.17 5.62 1.54
C ILE A 17 6.19 6.73 1.88
N GLY A 18 6.07 7.76 1.04
CA GLY A 18 5.11 8.85 1.22
C GLY A 18 3.66 8.35 1.32
N ILE A 19 3.23 7.48 0.40
CA ILE A 19 1.90 6.86 0.46
C ILE A 19 1.73 6.05 1.75
N PHE A 20 2.75 5.27 2.14
CA PHE A 20 2.68 4.48 3.37
C PHE A 20 2.55 5.34 4.62
N LEU A 21 3.28 6.45 4.72
CA LEU A 21 3.15 7.40 5.82
C LEU A 21 1.75 8.04 5.88
N GLU A 22 1.16 8.36 4.72
CA GLU A 22 -0.22 8.83 4.65
C GLU A 22 -1.22 7.76 5.13
N ILE A 23 -1.01 6.49 4.76
CA ILE A 23 -1.81 5.37 5.25
C ILE A 23 -1.72 5.27 6.76
N LEU A 24 -0.52 5.35 7.35
CA LEU A 24 -0.35 5.33 8.80
C LEU A 24 -1.04 6.50 9.50
N LYS A 25 -1.02 7.69 8.88
CA LYS A 25 -1.74 8.86 9.38
C LYS A 25 -3.26 8.61 9.37
N LEU A 26 -3.81 8.14 8.26
CA LEU A 26 -5.23 7.85 8.11
C LEU A 26 -5.68 6.69 9.02
N ALA A 27 -4.82 5.69 9.22
CA ALA A 27 -5.09 4.56 10.11
C ALA A 27 -5.35 5.02 11.56
N LYS A 28 -4.61 6.03 12.04
CA LYS A 28 -4.80 6.64 13.37
C LYS A 28 -6.14 7.35 13.55
N GLU A 29 -6.80 7.72 12.45
CA GLU A 29 -8.11 8.36 12.46
C GLU A 29 -9.26 7.32 12.52
N THR A 30 -8.94 6.03 12.39
CA THR A 30 -9.95 4.97 12.43
C THR A 30 -10.38 4.65 13.86
N LYS A 31 -11.65 4.25 14.02
CA LYS A 31 -12.25 3.95 15.33
C LYS A 31 -11.56 2.80 16.05
N ASN A 32 -11.07 1.83 15.30
CA ASN A 32 -10.51 0.59 15.85
C ASN A 32 -8.97 0.67 16.03
N TYR A 33 -8.37 1.85 15.81
CA TYR A 33 -6.94 2.02 15.98
C TYR A 33 -6.51 1.82 17.45
N ASN A 34 -5.46 1.03 17.63
CA ASN A 34 -4.84 0.77 18.93
C ASN A 34 -3.36 1.23 18.91
N SER A 35 -3.00 2.20 19.75
CA SER A 35 -1.65 2.76 19.83
C SER A 35 -0.59 1.76 20.28
N GLU A 36 -0.98 0.66 20.92
CA GLU A 36 -0.06 -0.41 21.35
C GLU A 36 0.41 -1.28 20.19
N PHE A 37 -0.20 -1.15 19.00
CA PHE A 37 0.13 -1.97 17.82
C PHE A 37 0.98 -1.19 16.80
N SER A 38 1.97 -1.90 16.26
CA SER A 38 2.74 -1.47 15.09
C SER A 38 2.07 -2.01 13.82
N TYR A 39 1.21 -1.19 13.22
CA TYR A 39 0.42 -1.60 12.06
C TYR A 39 1.25 -1.68 10.77
N GLY A 40 1.20 -2.84 10.11
CA GLY A 40 1.57 -3.00 8.70
C GLY A 40 0.36 -2.89 7.76
N THR A 41 0.58 -2.75 6.46
CA THR A 41 -0.49 -2.60 5.45
C THR A 41 -1.54 -3.71 5.50
N TYR A 42 -1.11 -4.97 5.67
CA TYR A 42 -2.01 -6.12 5.83
C TYR A 42 -2.94 -5.97 7.04
N GLN A 43 -2.39 -5.59 8.19
CA GLN A 43 -3.17 -5.42 9.41
C GLN A 43 -4.14 -4.25 9.29
N ILE A 44 -3.72 -3.15 8.65
CA ILE A 44 -4.58 -1.99 8.40
C ILE A 44 -5.74 -2.38 7.50
N ASP A 45 -5.50 -3.10 6.41
CA ASP A 45 -6.57 -3.54 5.50
C ASP A 45 -7.56 -4.48 6.19
N LYS A 46 -7.06 -5.38 7.03
CA LYS A 46 -7.89 -6.38 7.71
C LYS A 46 -8.69 -5.82 8.88
N GLU A 47 -8.10 -4.94 9.68
CA GLU A 47 -8.63 -4.55 11.00
C GLU A 47 -9.21 -3.13 11.01
N LEU A 48 -8.67 -2.23 10.17
CA LEU A 48 -9.00 -0.81 10.20
C LEU A 48 -9.76 -0.34 8.95
N ASN A 49 -9.53 -0.95 7.78
CA ASN A 49 -10.21 -0.63 6.52
C ASN A 49 -11.62 -1.25 6.45
N THR A 50 -12.47 -0.90 7.43
CA THR A 50 -13.81 -1.46 7.59
C THR A 50 -14.76 -0.99 6.49
N LYS A 51 -15.76 -1.83 6.19
CA LYS A 51 -16.78 -1.58 5.18
C LYS A 51 -18.09 -2.23 5.56
N TYR A 52 -19.19 -1.65 5.10
CA TYR A 52 -20.54 -2.19 5.26
C TYR A 52 -21.21 -2.41 3.92
N LYS A 53 -22.21 -3.30 3.89
CA LYS A 53 -22.99 -3.58 2.68
C LYS A 53 -24.08 -2.51 2.54
N SER A 54 -24.10 -1.79 1.42
CA SER A 54 -25.03 -0.67 1.19
C SER A 54 -26.47 -1.11 0.90
N ASP A 55 -26.65 -2.26 0.26
CA ASP A 55 -27.95 -2.86 -0.05
C ASP A 55 -27.83 -4.37 0.07
N LYS A 56 -28.84 -5.04 0.64
CA LYS A 56 -28.84 -6.51 0.73
C LYS A 56 -28.90 -7.18 -0.64
N LYS A 57 -29.50 -6.54 -1.65
CA LYS A 57 -29.68 -7.08 -3.01
C LYS A 57 -28.49 -6.80 -3.94
N ALA A 58 -27.78 -5.70 -3.76
CA ALA A 58 -26.59 -5.37 -4.54
C ALA A 58 -25.32 -5.78 -3.78
N ASN A 59 -24.36 -6.47 -4.41
CA ASN A 59 -23.09 -6.84 -3.78
C ASN A 59 -22.13 -5.64 -3.68
N ILE A 60 -22.63 -4.50 -3.20
CA ILE A 60 -21.91 -3.22 -3.13
C ILE A 60 -21.53 -2.96 -1.68
N TYR A 61 -20.22 -2.77 -1.46
CA TYR A 61 -19.66 -2.39 -0.17
C TYR A 61 -19.26 -0.91 -0.19
N ILE A 62 -19.56 -0.21 0.90
CA ILE A 62 -19.09 1.15 1.16
C ILE A 62 -18.08 1.08 2.29
N TYR A 63 -16.89 1.64 2.05
CA TYR A 63 -15.84 1.74 3.05
C TYR A 63 -16.15 2.87 4.04
N ASP A 64 -15.97 2.61 5.33
CA ASP A 64 -16.14 3.63 6.38
C ASP A 64 -15.06 4.72 6.27
N TYR A 65 -13.88 4.34 5.75
CA TYR A 65 -12.74 5.22 5.53
C TYR A 65 -12.31 5.20 4.04
N PRO A 66 -13.09 5.80 3.11
CA PRO A 66 -12.81 5.71 1.67
C PRO A 66 -11.41 6.20 1.29
N LYS A 67 -10.91 7.26 1.95
CA LYS A 67 -9.56 7.80 1.71
C LYS A 67 -8.46 6.80 2.08
N LEU A 68 -8.62 6.09 3.21
CA LEU A 68 -7.69 5.04 3.64
C LEU A 68 -7.67 3.92 2.60
N ASN A 69 -8.85 3.43 2.21
CA ASN A 69 -8.99 2.40 1.18
C ASN A 69 -8.33 2.82 -0.16
N THR A 70 -8.58 4.04 -0.63
CA THR A 70 -7.97 4.56 -1.86
C THR A 70 -6.45 4.59 -1.77
N LYS A 71 -5.88 4.98 -0.62
CA LYS A 71 -4.42 4.99 -0.43
C LYS A 71 -3.83 3.58 -0.36
N LEU A 72 -4.50 2.64 0.28
CA LEU A 72 -4.10 1.22 0.29
C LEU A 72 -4.04 0.64 -1.14
N ILE A 73 -5.09 0.83 -1.94
CA ILE A 73 -5.13 0.39 -3.35
C ILE A 73 -4.02 1.08 -4.17
N ALA A 74 -3.81 2.38 -3.94
CA ALA A 74 -2.77 3.13 -4.62
C ALA A 74 -1.37 2.58 -4.30
N LEU A 75 -1.09 2.28 -3.03
CA LEU A 75 0.17 1.69 -2.59
C LEU A 75 0.37 0.30 -3.21
N GLU A 76 -0.62 -0.59 -3.10
CA GLU A 76 -0.58 -1.95 -3.67
C GLU A 76 -0.27 -1.91 -5.17
N THR A 77 -1.00 -1.08 -5.93
CA THR A 77 -0.80 -0.93 -7.37
C THR A 77 0.62 -0.47 -7.71
N LYS A 78 1.22 0.42 -6.91
CA LYS A 78 2.59 0.90 -7.16
C LYS A 78 3.65 -0.07 -6.68
N LEU A 79 3.43 -0.76 -5.58
CA LEU A 79 4.31 -1.83 -5.12
C LEU A 79 4.41 -2.95 -6.16
N SER A 80 3.30 -3.38 -6.76
CA SER A 80 3.34 -4.40 -7.82
C SER A 80 4.19 -3.94 -9.00
N LYS A 81 4.02 -2.69 -9.46
CA LYS A 81 4.82 -2.13 -10.55
C LYS A 81 6.30 -1.98 -10.19
N TYR A 82 6.60 -1.53 -8.98
CA TYR A 82 7.97 -1.39 -8.48
C TYR A 82 8.63 -2.77 -8.36
N TYR A 83 7.89 -3.78 -7.89
CA TYR A 83 8.37 -5.15 -7.84
C TYR A 83 8.70 -5.67 -9.24
N GLU A 84 7.75 -5.62 -10.18
CA GLU A 84 7.92 -6.12 -11.55
C GLU A 84 9.03 -5.38 -12.33
N GLY A 85 9.12 -4.05 -12.17
CA GLY A 85 10.04 -3.22 -12.94
C GLY A 85 11.45 -3.09 -12.35
N ILE A 86 11.62 -3.32 -11.04
CA ILE A 86 12.86 -2.98 -10.32
C ILE A 86 13.35 -4.15 -9.48
N ILE A 87 12.53 -4.67 -8.56
CA ILE A 87 12.97 -5.74 -7.64
C ILE A 87 13.18 -7.04 -8.41
N GLN A 88 12.18 -7.52 -9.13
CA GLN A 88 12.21 -8.80 -9.84
C GLN A 88 13.37 -8.89 -10.84
N PRO A 89 13.67 -7.89 -11.69
CA PRO A 89 14.84 -7.93 -12.57
C PRO A 89 16.16 -8.05 -11.81
N LYS A 90 16.32 -7.35 -10.68
CA LYS A 90 17.52 -7.48 -9.83
C LYS A 90 17.62 -8.85 -9.18
N LEU A 91 16.50 -9.44 -8.76
CA LEU A 91 16.48 -10.79 -8.22
C LEU A 91 16.89 -11.84 -9.25
N PHE A 92 16.51 -11.67 -10.52
CA PHE A 92 17.02 -12.50 -11.62
C PHE A 92 18.50 -12.23 -11.91
N GLU A 93 18.94 -10.97 -11.93
CA GLU A 93 20.36 -10.60 -12.11
C GLU A 93 21.26 -11.25 -11.04
N TYR A 94 20.75 -11.35 -9.82
CA TYR A 94 21.45 -11.98 -8.70
C TYR A 94 21.17 -13.49 -8.56
N GLU A 95 20.46 -14.10 -9.51
CA GLU A 95 20.10 -15.52 -9.51
C GLU A 95 19.34 -15.99 -8.25
N LEU A 96 18.66 -15.07 -7.56
CA LEU A 96 17.82 -15.36 -6.39
C LEU A 96 16.43 -15.88 -6.80
N LEU A 97 15.99 -15.55 -8.02
CA LEU A 97 14.85 -16.16 -8.68
C LEU A 97 15.34 -16.93 -9.92
N LYS A 98 14.65 -18.03 -10.25
CA LYS A 98 14.95 -18.90 -11.39
C LYS A 98 14.01 -18.64 -12.56
#